data_AF-A0A2M8FFP2-F1
#
_entry.id   AF-A0A2M8FFP2-F1
#
_cell.length_a   1.000
_cell.length_b   1.000
_cell.length_c   1.000
_cell.angle_alpha   90.00
_cell.angle_beta   90.00
_cell.angle_gamma   90.00
#
_symmetry.space_group_name_H-M   'P 1'
#
loop_
_entity.id
_entity.type
_entity.pdbx_description
1 polymer ?
#
loop_
_entity_poly.entity_id
_entity_poly.type
_entity_poly.pdbx_seq_one_letter_code
_entity_poly.pdbx_strand_id
1 'polypeptide(L)'
;MFSIIYKNVFLIIAAVIMVGSIVIVATVGLKYGIDFTGGSLMEVSYNSAPAKDVVSAKIETLQLGGFSVRESGASESDKSGYLIRTRDLSDNERSQLEGVVLSIGEGSHVERFNSVGPVIGTELKDKAIWAIVAVSIIIILYVAYAFAGVGKPVSSWVYGGITILVLFHDILVPTAMMSLLGLFRGAEVDVLFVMALLAVLGYSVNDTIVIFDRVRENLKANRTERTIKKTAAGGVVYEETEYTLTKPFAVIVGNAVADSLARSINTSF
;
A
#
# COMPACT_ATOMS: atom_id res chain seq x y z
N MET A 1 4.28 10.65 27.69
CA MET A 1 5.09 9.68 28.48
C MET A 1 4.91 8.23 28.01
N PHE A 2 3.67 7.78 27.70
CA PHE A 2 3.37 6.42 27.22
C PHE A 2 4.22 5.97 26.00
N SER A 3 4.28 6.76 24.92
CA SER A 3 5.05 6.37 23.71
C SER A 3 6.57 6.25 23.92
N ILE A 4 7.13 6.92 24.94
CA ILE A 4 8.58 6.83 25.23
C ILE A 4 8.90 5.54 25.98
N ILE A 5 8.03 5.14 26.91
CA ILE A 5 8.21 3.94 27.75
C ILE A 5 8.11 2.67 26.92
N TYR A 6 7.14 2.61 26.00
CA TYR A 6 6.87 1.41 25.19
C TYR A 6 7.48 1.45 23.78
N LYS A 7 8.34 2.43 23.47
CA LYS A 7 8.92 2.60 22.11
C LYS A 7 9.56 1.33 21.57
N ASN A 8 10.28 0.59 22.41
CA ASN A 8 10.98 -0.63 22.00
C ASN A 8 9.98 -1.73 21.62
N VAL A 9 8.86 -1.81 22.33
CA VAL A 9 7.79 -2.77 22.03
C VAL A 9 7.18 -2.47 20.66
N PHE A 10 6.83 -1.20 20.39
CA PHE A 10 6.29 -0.80 19.08
C PHE A 10 7.29 -1.04 17.94
N LEU A 11 8.58 -0.74 18.15
CA LEU A 11 9.62 -1.01 17.14
C LEU A 11 9.82 -2.51 16.89
N ILE A 12 9.76 -3.34 17.93
CA ILE A 12 9.84 -4.80 17.78
C ILE A 12 8.63 -5.32 17.00
N ILE A 13 7.43 -4.87 17.34
CA ILE A 13 6.20 -5.27 16.62
C ILE A 13 6.30 -4.85 15.15
N ALA A 14 6.68 -3.61 14.86
CA ALA A 14 6.86 -3.11 13.50
C ALA A 14 7.91 -3.94 12.74
N ALA A 15 9.05 -4.25 13.37
CA ALA A 15 10.10 -5.06 12.76
C ALA A 15 9.62 -6.49 12.47
N VAL A 16 8.88 -7.12 13.39
CA VAL A 16 8.31 -8.46 13.20
C VAL A 16 7.29 -8.45 12.06
N ILE A 17 6.41 -7.45 12.00
CA ILE A 17 5.43 -7.30 10.91
C ILE A 17 6.16 -7.10 9.58
N MET A 18 7.20 -6.28 9.54
CA MET A 18 8.01 -6.04 8.34
C MET A 18 8.67 -7.32 7.84
N VAL A 19 9.40 -8.01 8.70
CA VAL A 19 10.08 -9.26 8.35
C VAL A 19 9.06 -10.32 7.92
N GLY A 20 7.96 -10.47 8.67
CA GLY A 20 6.87 -11.36 8.32
C GLY A 20 6.27 -11.03 6.95
N SER A 21 6.04 -9.75 6.65
CA SER A 21 5.52 -9.29 5.37
C SER A 21 6.47 -9.60 4.21
N ILE A 22 7.78 -9.41 4.38
CA ILE A 22 8.80 -9.80 3.39
C ILE A 22 8.71 -11.30 3.14
N VAL A 23 8.71 -12.12 4.20
CA VAL A 23 8.66 -13.59 4.09
C VAL A 23 7.39 -14.05 3.39
N ILE A 24 6.24 -13.49 3.74
CA ILE A 24 4.96 -13.81 3.10
C ILE A 24 5.02 -13.51 1.60
N VAL A 25 5.39 -12.28 1.22
CA VAL A 25 5.41 -11.89 -0.20
C VAL A 25 6.43 -12.73 -0.98
N ALA A 26 7.59 -13.04 -0.40
CA ALA A 26 8.63 -13.82 -1.05
C ALA A 26 8.27 -15.31 -1.23
N THR A 27 7.49 -15.89 -0.31
CA THR A 27 7.18 -17.32 -0.33
C THR A 27 5.83 -17.65 -0.97
N VAL A 28 4.82 -16.80 -0.76
CA VAL A 28 3.46 -16.98 -1.27
C VAL A 28 3.29 -16.31 -2.64
N GLY A 29 3.97 -15.19 -2.87
CA GLY A 29 3.81 -14.39 -4.09
C GLY A 29 2.49 -13.63 -4.15
N LEU A 30 2.26 -12.91 -5.25
CA LEU A 30 1.04 -12.15 -5.48
C LEU A 30 0.20 -12.82 -6.56
N LYS A 31 -1.11 -12.93 -6.32
CA LYS A 31 -2.08 -13.32 -7.33
C LYS A 31 -2.51 -12.08 -8.09
N TYR A 32 -2.12 -11.99 -9.36
CA TYR A 32 -2.48 -10.87 -10.22
C TYR A 32 -3.87 -11.08 -10.84
N GLY A 33 -4.66 -10.01 -10.90
CA GLY A 33 -5.96 -9.97 -11.57
C GLY A 33 -5.83 -9.86 -13.10
N ILE A 34 -6.97 -9.86 -13.80
CA ILE A 34 -6.99 -9.80 -15.27
C ILE A 34 -6.38 -8.49 -15.81
N ASP A 35 -6.41 -7.42 -15.02
CA ASP A 35 -5.81 -6.14 -15.40
C ASP A 35 -4.30 -6.21 -15.61
N PHE A 36 -3.62 -7.22 -15.03
CA PHE A 36 -2.17 -7.39 -15.13
C PHE A 36 -1.76 -8.67 -15.86
N THR A 37 -2.62 -9.69 -15.88
CA THR A 37 -2.35 -10.94 -16.62
C THR A 37 -2.94 -10.93 -18.03
N GLY A 38 -3.91 -10.04 -18.30
CA GLY A 38 -4.87 -10.22 -19.38
C GLY A 38 -5.87 -11.34 -19.07
N GLY A 39 -6.90 -11.44 -19.90
CA GLY A 39 -7.96 -12.44 -19.80
C GLY A 39 -9.36 -11.85 -19.71
N SER A 40 -10.35 -12.72 -19.55
CA SER A 40 -11.74 -12.32 -19.32
C SER A 40 -12.23 -12.79 -17.96
N LEU A 41 -13.08 -11.99 -17.32
CA LEU A 41 -13.75 -12.28 -16.06
C LEU A 41 -15.25 -12.07 -16.25
N MET A 42 -16.02 -13.14 -16.10
CA MET A 42 -17.47 -13.13 -16.11
C MET A 42 -17.99 -13.41 -14.69
N GLU A 43 -18.86 -12.54 -14.21
CA GLU A 43 -19.57 -12.73 -12.95
C GLU A 43 -21.03 -13.03 -13.25
N VAL A 44 -21.48 -14.19 -12.78
CA VAL A 44 -22.84 -14.68 -12.97
C VAL A 44 -23.48 -14.94 -11.62
N SER A 45 -24.71 -14.46 -11.41
CA SER A 45 -25.52 -14.72 -10.23
C SER A 45 -26.64 -15.69 -10.57
N TYR A 46 -27.13 -16.43 -9.57
CA TYR A 46 -28.27 -17.34 -9.69
C TYR A 46 -29.21 -17.12 -8.51
N ASN A 47 -30.49 -17.46 -8.68
CA ASN A 47 -31.41 -17.51 -7.54
C ASN A 47 -31.05 -18.67 -6.59
N SER A 48 -30.68 -19.82 -7.16
CA SER A 48 -30.10 -20.95 -6.45
C SER A 48 -28.88 -21.43 -7.23
N ALA A 49 -27.69 -21.23 -6.69
CA ALA A 49 -26.46 -21.56 -7.41
C ALA A 49 -26.39 -23.07 -7.70
N PRO A 50 -26.23 -23.47 -8.98
CA PRO A 50 -25.99 -24.87 -9.33
C PRO A 50 -24.65 -25.32 -8.75
N ALA A 51 -24.45 -26.63 -8.59
CA ALA A 51 -23.17 -27.16 -8.09
C ALA A 51 -22.01 -26.75 -9.01
N LYS A 52 -20.89 -26.34 -8.42
CA LYS A 52 -19.70 -25.84 -9.14
C LYS A 52 -19.20 -26.81 -10.22
N ASP A 53 -19.27 -28.12 -9.95
CA ASP A 53 -18.82 -29.15 -10.88
C ASP A 53 -19.68 -29.19 -12.15
N VAL A 54 -20.98 -28.90 -12.03
CA VAL A 54 -21.90 -28.82 -13.17
C VAL A 54 -21.56 -27.61 -14.04
N VAL A 55 -21.31 -26.46 -13.42
CA VAL A 55 -20.89 -25.24 -14.12
C VAL A 55 -19.57 -25.47 -14.85
N SER A 56 -18.59 -26.05 -14.15
CA SER A 56 -17.27 -26.32 -14.71
C SER A 56 -17.34 -27.32 -15.87
N ALA A 57 -18.08 -28.43 -15.73
CA ALA A 57 -18.25 -29.42 -16.80
C ALA A 57 -18.90 -28.85 -18.05
N LYS A 58 -19.85 -27.91 -17.90
CA LYS A 58 -20.50 -27.23 -19.03
C LYS A 58 -19.58 -26.23 -19.72
N ILE A 59 -18.74 -25.52 -18.99
CA ILE A 59 -17.77 -24.57 -19.58
C ILE A 59 -16.66 -25.34 -20.31
N GLU A 60 -16.24 -26.51 -19.80
CA GLU A 60 -15.23 -27.36 -20.45
C GLU A 60 -15.62 -27.77 -21.87
N THR A 61 -16.92 -27.90 -22.18
CA THR A 61 -17.38 -28.24 -23.54
C THR A 61 -17.07 -27.16 -24.57
N LEU A 62 -16.79 -25.93 -24.14
CA LEU A 62 -16.41 -24.81 -25.00
C LEU A 62 -14.93 -24.83 -25.39
N GLN A 63 -14.11 -25.70 -24.79
CA GLN A 63 -12.68 -25.87 -25.11
C GLN A 63 -11.88 -24.56 -25.12
N LEU A 64 -12.13 -23.68 -24.15
CA LEU A 64 -11.52 -22.34 -24.09
C LEU A 64 -10.01 -22.32 -23.78
N GLY A 65 -9.35 -23.49 -23.64
CA GLY A 65 -7.93 -23.59 -23.36
C GLY A 65 -7.53 -23.37 -21.90
N GLY A 66 -8.51 -23.26 -21.00
CA GLY A 66 -8.32 -23.16 -19.55
C GLY A 66 -9.25 -22.11 -18.91
N PHE A 67 -9.85 -22.46 -17.78
CA PHE A 67 -10.69 -21.56 -17.00
C PHE A 67 -10.57 -21.83 -15.50
N SER A 68 -11.03 -20.88 -14.69
CA SER A 68 -11.22 -21.08 -13.26
C SER A 68 -12.59 -20.59 -12.84
N VAL A 69 -13.32 -21.43 -12.11
CA VAL A 69 -14.60 -21.08 -11.48
C VAL A 69 -14.36 -20.91 -9.99
N ARG A 70 -14.78 -19.77 -9.44
CA ARG A 70 -14.81 -19.50 -8.00
C ARG A 70 -16.20 -19.03 -7.62
N GLU A 71 -16.64 -19.36 -6.42
CA GLU A 71 -17.88 -18.77 -5.90
C GLU A 71 -17.68 -17.26 -5.79
N SER A 72 -18.62 -16.49 -6.33
CA SER A 72 -18.69 -15.07 -6.01
C SER A 72 -19.22 -14.98 -4.58
N GLY A 73 -18.51 -14.27 -3.70
CA GLY A 73 -18.97 -14.06 -2.34
C GLY A 73 -20.39 -13.50 -2.37
N ALA A 74 -21.26 -13.97 -1.47
CA ALA A 74 -22.68 -13.58 -1.44
C ALA A 74 -22.82 -12.09 -1.70
N SER A 75 -23.34 -11.74 -2.87
CA SER A 75 -23.68 -10.35 -3.19
C SER A 75 -24.69 -9.88 -2.15
N GLU A 76 -24.80 -8.57 -1.90
CA GLU A 76 -25.70 -7.96 -0.89
C GLU A 76 -27.19 -8.41 -1.01
N SER A 77 -27.53 -9.18 -2.04
CA SER A 77 -28.86 -9.67 -2.41
C SER A 77 -29.17 -11.13 -2.06
N ASP A 78 -28.41 -11.82 -1.20
CA ASP A 78 -28.63 -13.25 -0.85
C ASP A 78 -28.52 -14.21 -2.06
N LYS A 79 -27.98 -13.72 -3.18
CA LYS A 79 -27.76 -14.48 -4.41
C LYS A 79 -26.36 -15.08 -4.41
N SER A 80 -26.31 -16.39 -4.59
CA SER A 80 -25.06 -17.13 -4.78
C SER A 80 -24.69 -17.15 -6.26
N GLY A 81 -23.42 -16.94 -6.57
CA GLY A 81 -22.94 -16.79 -7.95
C GLY A 81 -21.56 -17.36 -8.17
N TYR A 82 -21.06 -17.23 -9.40
CA TYR A 82 -19.72 -17.65 -9.78
C TYR A 82 -18.97 -16.53 -10.50
N LEU A 83 -17.70 -16.39 -10.13
CA LEU A 83 -16.67 -15.67 -10.87
C LEU A 83 -15.93 -16.67 -11.76
N ILE A 84 -16.06 -16.48 -13.07
CA ILE A 84 -15.48 -17.33 -14.11
C ILE A 84 -14.38 -16.53 -14.78
N ARG A 85 -13.14 -17.01 -14.69
CA ARG A 85 -11.99 -16.43 -15.38
C ARG A 85 -11.54 -17.35 -16.50
N THR A 86 -11.22 -16.75 -17.65
CA THR A 86 -10.69 -17.41 -18.84
C THR A 86 -9.52 -16.60 -19.40
N ARG A 87 -8.86 -17.14 -20.45
CA ARG A 87 -8.10 -16.29 -21.36
C ARG A 87 -8.98 -15.24 -22.03
N ASP A 88 -8.36 -14.32 -22.76
CA ASP A 88 -9.08 -13.35 -23.57
C ASP A 88 -9.97 -14.08 -24.59
N LEU A 89 -11.23 -13.66 -24.68
CA LEU A 89 -12.27 -14.30 -25.48
C LEU A 89 -12.65 -13.42 -26.66
N SER A 90 -12.87 -14.06 -27.81
CA SER A 90 -13.58 -13.41 -28.93
C SER A 90 -15.05 -13.19 -28.59
N ASP A 91 -15.72 -12.28 -29.31
CA ASP A 91 -17.16 -12.00 -29.09
C ASP A 91 -18.04 -13.25 -29.24
N ASN A 92 -17.66 -14.17 -30.13
CA ASN A 92 -18.36 -15.45 -30.30
C ASN A 92 -18.17 -16.36 -29.07
N GLU A 93 -16.92 -16.53 -28.61
CA GLU A 93 -16.62 -17.34 -27.43
C GLU A 93 -17.27 -16.77 -26.16
N ARG A 94 -17.29 -15.44 -26.02
CA ARG A 94 -18.03 -14.74 -24.97
C ARG A 94 -19.51 -15.08 -25.01
N SER A 95 -20.13 -14.97 -26.19
CA SER A 95 -21.57 -15.24 -26.36
C SER A 95 -21.91 -16.70 -26.07
N GLN A 96 -21.02 -17.63 -26.44
CA GLN A 96 -21.16 -19.04 -26.11
C GLN A 96 -21.01 -19.30 -24.61
N LEU A 97 -20.03 -18.67 -23.95
CA LEU A 97 -19.85 -18.77 -22.50
C LEU A 97 -21.08 -18.25 -21.77
N GLU A 98 -21.56 -17.07 -22.14
CA GLU A 98 -22.77 -16.44 -21.60
C GLU A 98 -24.00 -17.35 -21.76
N GLY A 99 -24.24 -17.84 -22.98
CA GLY A 99 -25.34 -18.77 -23.24
C GLY A 99 -25.27 -20.05 -22.41
N VAL A 100 -24.07 -20.61 -22.24
CA VAL A 100 -23.86 -21.79 -21.39
C VAL A 100 -24.19 -21.46 -19.94
N VAL A 101 -23.59 -20.42 -19.33
CA VAL A 101 -23.77 -20.16 -17.89
C VAL A 101 -25.20 -19.77 -17.53
N LEU A 102 -25.91 -19.09 -18.44
CA LEU A 102 -27.32 -18.73 -18.27
C LEU A 102 -28.27 -19.92 -18.44
N SER A 103 -27.83 -21.01 -19.07
CA SER A 103 -28.66 -22.21 -19.28
C SER A 103 -28.67 -23.19 -18.09
N ILE A 104 -27.80 -22.99 -17.09
CA ILE A 104 -27.53 -24.02 -16.05
C ILE A 104 -28.44 -23.88 -14.82
N GLY A 105 -28.82 -22.66 -14.45
CA GLY A 105 -29.52 -22.39 -13.20
C GLY A 105 -30.66 -21.40 -13.36
N GLU A 106 -31.67 -21.50 -12.50
CA GLU A 106 -32.83 -20.61 -12.53
C GLU A 106 -32.48 -19.19 -12.08
N GLY A 107 -33.10 -18.20 -12.75
CA GLY A 107 -32.87 -16.78 -12.45
C GLY A 107 -31.42 -16.35 -12.68
N SER A 108 -30.69 -17.05 -13.54
CA SER A 108 -29.31 -16.71 -13.87
C SER A 108 -29.21 -15.34 -14.53
N HIS A 109 -28.26 -14.53 -14.10
CA HIS A 109 -28.00 -13.22 -14.69
C HIS A 109 -26.49 -12.95 -14.73
N VAL A 110 -25.98 -12.42 -15.86
CA VAL A 110 -24.59 -11.95 -15.92
C VAL A 110 -24.54 -10.57 -15.29
N GLU A 111 -23.94 -10.47 -14.11
CA GLU A 111 -23.78 -9.22 -13.38
C GLU A 111 -22.74 -8.32 -14.05
N ARG A 112 -21.65 -8.95 -14.53
CA ARG A 112 -20.53 -8.22 -15.11
C ARG A 112 -19.72 -9.10 -16.03
N PHE A 113 -19.23 -8.52 -17.12
CA PHE A 113 -18.20 -9.11 -17.96
C PHE A 113 -17.12 -8.08 -18.25
N ASN A 114 -15.89 -8.38 -17.85
CA ASN A 114 -14.71 -7.56 -18.11
C ASN A 114 -13.70 -8.38 -18.91
N SER A 115 -13.09 -7.79 -19.94
CA SER A 115 -11.95 -8.40 -20.65
C SER A 115 -10.82 -7.40 -20.79
N VAL A 116 -9.59 -7.90 -20.65
CA VAL A 116 -8.36 -7.14 -20.82
C VAL A 116 -7.45 -7.94 -21.74
N GLY A 117 -7.06 -7.34 -22.87
CA GLY A 117 -6.12 -7.97 -23.79
C GLY A 117 -4.75 -8.18 -23.13
N PRO A 118 -4.01 -9.25 -23.49
CA PRO A 118 -2.73 -9.59 -22.84
C PRO A 118 -1.68 -8.48 -22.94
N VAL A 119 -1.63 -7.77 -24.07
CA VAL A 119 -0.69 -6.64 -24.28
C VAL A 119 -1.01 -5.49 -23.32
N ILE A 120 -2.29 -5.12 -23.22
CA ILE A 120 -2.76 -4.08 -22.31
C ILE A 120 -2.50 -4.48 -20.86
N GLY A 121 -2.72 -5.75 -20.51
CA GLY A 121 -2.45 -6.26 -19.16
C GLY A 121 -0.99 -6.10 -18.76
N THR A 122 -0.05 -6.48 -19.64
CA THR A 122 1.37 -6.29 -19.38
C THR A 122 1.76 -4.81 -19.27
N GLU A 123 1.19 -3.95 -20.13
CA GLU A 123 1.47 -2.51 -20.09
C GLU A 123 0.92 -1.85 -18.80
N LEU A 124 -0.27 -2.24 -18.35
CA LEU A 124 -0.85 -1.77 -17.10
C LEU A 124 -0.02 -2.20 -15.89
N LYS A 125 0.48 -3.44 -15.88
CA LYS A 125 1.37 -3.94 -14.82
C LYS A 125 2.65 -3.12 -14.73
N ASP A 126 3.30 -2.87 -15.86
CA ASP A 126 4.54 -2.09 -15.90
C ASP A 126 4.30 -0.65 -15.46
N LYS A 127 3.22 -0.02 -15.95
CA LYS A 127 2.82 1.33 -15.53
C LYS A 127 2.51 1.41 -14.04
N ALA A 128 1.85 0.39 -13.47
CA ALA A 128 1.58 0.34 -12.03
C ALA A 128 2.88 0.31 -11.20
N ILE A 129 3.85 -0.53 -11.59
CA ILE A 129 5.16 -0.60 -10.92
C ILE A 129 5.88 0.75 -11.04
N TRP A 130 5.93 1.32 -12.25
CA TRP A 130 6.55 2.63 -12.48
C TRP A 130 5.87 3.74 -11.69
N ALA A 131 4.55 3.74 -11.57
CA ALA A 131 3.81 4.74 -10.80
C ALA A 131 4.19 4.68 -9.31
N ILE A 132 4.22 3.50 -8.70
CA ILE A 132 4.60 3.33 -7.29
C ILE A 132 6.04 3.82 -7.05
N VAL A 133 6.98 3.43 -7.91
CA VAL A 133 8.39 3.85 -7.80
C VAL A 133 8.53 5.37 -7.99
N ALA A 134 7.91 5.93 -9.03
CA ALA A 134 7.98 7.36 -9.32
C ALA A 134 7.38 8.20 -8.19
N VAL A 135 6.20 7.83 -7.68
CA VAL A 135 5.55 8.52 -6.56
C VAL A 135 6.41 8.43 -5.30
N SER A 136 6.98 7.26 -5.00
CA SER A 136 7.90 7.09 -3.86
C SER A 136 9.13 8.00 -3.98
N ILE A 137 9.75 8.09 -5.16
CA ILE A 137 10.90 8.99 -5.41
C ILE A 137 10.48 10.45 -5.24
N ILE A 138 9.35 10.86 -5.82
CA ILE A 138 8.83 12.23 -5.69
C ILE A 138 8.61 12.60 -4.23
N ILE A 139 8.03 11.70 -3.44
CA ILE A 139 7.84 11.88 -2.00
C ILE A 139 9.19 12.05 -1.30
N ILE A 140 10.15 11.16 -1.55
CA ILE A 140 11.47 11.22 -0.90
C ILE A 140 12.16 12.55 -1.22
N LEU A 141 12.14 12.97 -2.49
CA LEU A 141 12.71 14.25 -2.92
C LEU A 141 11.98 15.44 -2.29
N TYR A 142 10.65 15.38 -2.22
CA TYR A 142 9.85 16.43 -1.59
C TYR A 142 10.15 16.55 -0.10
N VAL A 143 10.21 15.45 0.65
CA VAL A 143 10.59 15.46 2.07
C VAL A 143 12.03 15.93 2.23
N ALA A 144 12.96 15.45 1.40
CA ALA A 144 14.34 15.90 1.43
C ALA A 144 14.43 17.42 1.23
N TYR A 145 13.67 17.99 0.29
CA TYR A 145 13.58 19.43 0.07
C TYR A 145 12.92 20.17 1.24
N ALA A 146 11.77 19.69 1.73
CA ALA A 146 11.00 20.31 2.82
C ALA A 146 11.81 20.39 4.13
N PHE A 147 12.74 19.46 4.33
CA PHE A 147 13.61 19.40 5.51
C PHE A 147 15.09 19.73 5.20
N ALA A 148 15.44 20.16 3.98
CA ALA A 148 16.81 20.40 3.54
C ALA A 148 17.57 21.43 4.41
N GLY A 149 16.89 22.47 4.87
CA GLY A 149 17.48 23.56 5.67
C GLY A 149 17.71 23.26 7.15
N VAL A 150 17.44 22.04 7.61
CA VAL A 150 17.55 21.66 9.03
C VAL A 150 18.93 21.06 9.30
N GLY A 151 19.91 21.92 9.57
CA GLY A 151 21.30 21.48 9.77
C GLY A 151 21.57 20.82 11.13
N LYS A 152 20.86 21.21 12.20
CA LYS A 152 21.14 20.74 13.58
C LYS A 152 19.90 20.79 14.48
N PRO A 153 19.67 19.79 15.35
CA PRO A 153 20.57 18.66 15.66
C PRO A 153 20.36 17.40 14.77
N VAL A 154 19.30 17.35 13.96
CA VAL A 154 19.01 16.21 13.07
C VAL A 154 19.30 16.61 11.63
N SER A 155 20.14 15.84 10.93
CA SER A 155 20.46 16.07 9.52
C SER A 155 19.27 15.73 8.62
N SER A 156 19.10 16.48 7.53
CA SER A 156 18.10 16.26 6.49
C SER A 156 18.11 14.83 5.91
N TRP A 157 19.28 14.18 5.88
CA TRP A 157 19.44 12.79 5.44
C TRP A 157 18.74 11.78 6.36
N VAL A 158 18.66 12.07 7.66
CA VAL A 158 17.97 11.20 8.63
C VAL A 158 16.46 11.22 8.36
N TYR A 159 15.88 12.39 8.09
CA TYR A 159 14.47 12.49 7.72
C TYR A 159 14.17 11.73 6.43
N GLY A 160 15.01 11.89 5.39
CA GLY A 160 14.88 11.12 4.15
C GLY A 160 14.97 9.60 4.34
N GLY A 161 15.93 9.14 5.14
CA GLY A 161 16.09 7.71 5.47
C GLY A 161 14.89 7.13 6.22
N ILE A 162 14.34 7.88 7.18
CA ILE A 162 13.11 7.48 7.90
C ILE A 162 11.93 7.43 6.94
N THR A 163 11.77 8.42 6.06
CA THR A 163 10.71 8.43 5.04
C THR A 163 10.78 7.21 4.13
N ILE A 164 11.97 6.83 3.65
CA ILE A 164 12.13 5.61 2.84
C ILE A 164 11.62 4.37 3.60
N LEU A 165 11.98 4.24 4.88
CA LEU A 165 11.58 3.10 5.70
C LEU A 165 10.05 3.07 5.90
N VAL A 166 9.44 4.22 6.19
CA VAL A 166 7.98 4.35 6.35
C VAL A 166 7.25 4.01 5.06
N LEU A 167 7.67 4.57 3.92
CA LEU A 167 7.05 4.25 2.62
C LEU A 167 7.19 2.76 2.26
N PHE A 168 8.36 2.18 2.54
CA PHE A 168 8.58 0.76 2.29
C PHE A 168 7.64 -0.10 3.14
N HIS A 169 7.45 0.24 4.41
CA HIS A 169 6.46 -0.41 5.28
C HIS A 169 5.04 -0.28 4.72
N ASP A 170 4.63 0.92 4.32
CA ASP A 170 3.26 1.20 3.90
C ASP A 170 2.88 0.58 2.56
N ILE A 171 3.85 0.26 1.70
CA ILE A 171 3.63 -0.54 0.49
C ILE A 171 3.63 -2.02 0.85
N LEU A 172 4.62 -2.47 1.62
CA LEU A 172 4.88 -3.87 1.85
C LEU A 172 3.79 -4.55 2.68
N VAL A 173 3.31 -3.91 3.76
CA VAL A 173 2.35 -4.53 4.68
C VAL A 173 0.99 -4.79 4.00
N PRO A 174 0.35 -3.83 3.29
CA PRO A 174 -0.86 -4.12 2.54
C PRO A 174 -0.63 -5.13 1.41
N THR A 175 0.55 -5.12 0.77
CA THR A 175 0.92 -6.09 -0.27
C THR A 175 1.03 -7.51 0.29
N ALA A 176 1.62 -7.68 1.47
CA ALA A 176 1.66 -8.96 2.18
C ALA A 176 0.27 -9.42 2.61
N MET A 177 -0.58 -8.50 3.06
CA MET A 177 -1.99 -8.80 3.34
C MET A 177 -2.69 -9.33 2.09
N MET A 178 -2.52 -8.69 0.93
CA MET A 178 -3.07 -9.16 -0.34
C MET A 178 -2.51 -10.51 -0.77
N SER A 179 -1.22 -10.77 -0.52
CA SER A 179 -0.61 -12.08 -0.75
C SER A 179 -1.29 -13.19 0.08
N LEU A 180 -1.52 -12.96 1.38
CA LEU A 180 -2.25 -13.90 2.25
C LEU A 180 -3.71 -14.07 1.82
N LEU A 181 -4.42 -12.98 1.52
CA LEU A 181 -5.79 -13.05 1.03
C LEU A 181 -5.87 -13.75 -0.33
N GLY A 182 -4.85 -13.63 -1.17
CA GLY A 182 -4.71 -14.41 -2.38
C GLY A 182 -4.61 -15.89 -2.07
N LEU A 183 -3.81 -16.29 -1.09
CA LEU A 183 -3.70 -17.70 -0.66
C LEU A 183 -5.02 -18.26 -0.12
N PHE A 184 -5.65 -17.57 0.84
CA PHE A 184 -6.81 -18.09 1.58
C PHE A 184 -8.17 -17.82 0.92
N ARG A 185 -8.33 -16.68 0.26
CA ARG A 185 -9.61 -16.21 -0.31
C ARG A 185 -9.58 -16.02 -1.82
N GLY A 186 -8.42 -16.24 -2.47
CA GLY A 186 -8.28 -16.00 -3.90
C GLY A 186 -8.39 -14.52 -4.28
N ALA A 187 -8.14 -13.59 -3.34
CA ALA A 187 -8.07 -12.18 -3.64
C ALA A 187 -6.94 -11.88 -4.63
N GLU A 188 -7.11 -10.85 -5.43
CA GLU A 188 -6.22 -10.52 -6.52
C GLU A 188 -5.77 -9.07 -6.43
N VAL A 189 -4.54 -8.85 -6.87
CA VAL A 189 -3.96 -7.53 -7.06
C VAL A 189 -4.33 -7.08 -8.47
N ASP A 190 -5.10 -6.01 -8.55
CA ASP A 190 -5.56 -5.36 -9.77
C ASP A 190 -5.18 -3.86 -9.76
N VAL A 191 -5.65 -3.10 -10.75
CA VAL A 191 -5.38 -1.66 -10.82
C VAL A 191 -5.99 -0.93 -9.63
N LEU A 192 -7.13 -1.39 -9.11
CA LEU A 192 -7.79 -0.78 -7.96
C LEU A 192 -6.96 -0.90 -6.68
N PHE A 193 -6.33 -2.06 -6.45
CA PHE A 193 -5.38 -2.22 -5.35
C PHE A 193 -4.17 -1.27 -5.48
N VAL A 194 -3.63 -1.10 -6.69
CA VAL A 194 -2.53 -0.16 -6.91
C VAL A 194 -2.97 1.29 -6.64
N MET A 195 -4.16 1.68 -7.08
CA MET A 195 -4.73 3.00 -6.76
C MET A 195 -4.89 3.20 -5.24
N ALA A 196 -5.36 2.17 -4.53
CA ALA A 196 -5.46 2.20 -3.07
C ALA A 196 -4.08 2.37 -2.41
N LEU A 197 -3.06 1.66 -2.87
CA LEU A 197 -1.68 1.84 -2.39
C LEU A 197 -1.18 3.26 -2.60
N LEU A 198 -1.37 3.83 -3.79
CA LEU A 198 -0.95 5.21 -4.09
C LEU A 198 -1.67 6.23 -3.20
N ALA A 199 -2.96 6.01 -2.92
CA ALA A 199 -3.71 6.85 -1.99
C ALA A 199 -3.16 6.74 -0.56
N VAL A 200 -2.88 5.52 -0.07
CA VAL A 200 -2.25 5.29 1.23
C VAL A 200 -0.91 6.01 1.34
N LEU A 201 -0.08 5.97 0.29
CA LEU A 201 1.19 6.69 0.28
C LEU A 201 0.99 8.21 0.41
N GLY A 202 -0.03 8.77 -0.27
CA GLY A 202 -0.37 10.18 -0.15
C GLY A 202 -0.71 10.59 1.29
N TYR A 203 -1.55 9.80 1.97
CA TYR A 203 -1.91 10.06 3.37
C TYR A 203 -0.74 9.84 4.33
N SER A 204 0.01 8.75 4.15
CA SER A 204 1.18 8.40 4.97
C SER A 204 2.23 9.52 5.01
N VAL A 205 2.48 10.15 3.86
CA VAL A 205 3.45 11.23 3.76
C VAL A 205 2.99 12.48 4.48
N ASN A 206 1.71 12.81 4.40
CA ASN A 206 1.15 13.93 5.15
C ASN A 206 1.38 13.74 6.65
N ASP A 207 1.06 12.56 7.18
CA ASP A 207 1.28 12.22 8.59
C ASP A 207 2.76 12.29 8.97
N THR A 208 3.64 11.75 8.12
CA THR A 208 5.09 11.80 8.32
C THR A 208 5.61 13.24 8.40
N ILE A 209 5.14 14.12 7.51
CA ILE A 209 5.57 15.53 7.48
C ILE A 209 5.07 16.28 8.70
N VAL A 210 3.83 16.08 9.14
CA VAL A 210 3.28 16.72 10.34
C VAL A 210 4.09 16.33 11.57
N ILE A 211 4.42 15.05 11.71
CA ILE A 211 5.26 14.58 12.83
C ILE A 211 6.66 15.18 12.74
N PHE A 212 7.29 15.17 11.56
CA PHE A 212 8.63 15.74 11.37
C PHE A 212 8.66 17.24 11.66
N ASP A 213 7.63 17.98 11.26
CA ASP A 213 7.51 19.40 11.56
C ASP A 213 7.38 19.64 13.07
N ARG A 214 6.55 18.86 13.76
CA ARG A 214 6.43 18.97 15.22
C ARG A 214 7.74 18.63 15.93
N VAL A 215 8.44 17.59 15.48
CA VAL A 215 9.77 17.25 16.01
C VAL A 215 10.73 18.41 15.81
N ARG A 216 10.72 19.05 14.63
CA ARG A 216 11.52 20.24 14.32
C ARG A 216 11.17 21.42 15.23
N GLU A 217 9.90 21.75 15.39
CA GLU A 217 9.40 22.82 16.26
C GLU A 217 9.88 22.60 17.70
N ASN A 218 9.68 21.39 18.23
CA ASN A 218 10.07 21.04 19.59
C ASN A 218 11.59 21.04 19.79
N LEU A 219 12.38 20.59 18.80
CA LEU A 219 13.84 20.67 18.84
C LEU A 219 14.32 22.13 18.84
N LYS A 220 13.70 23.01 18.05
CA LYS A 220 14.04 24.44 18.02
C LYS A 220 13.67 25.14 19.33
N ALA A 221 12.51 24.83 19.90
CA ALA A 221 12.04 25.40 21.17
C ALA A 221 12.87 24.95 22.38
N ASN A 222 13.49 23.77 22.32
CA ASN A 222 14.30 23.20 23.41
C ASN A 222 15.81 23.27 23.11
N ARG A 223 16.25 24.25 22.31
CA ARG A 223 17.66 24.49 21.95
C ARG A 223 18.13 25.85 22.45
N THR A 224 19.29 25.87 23.08
CA THR A 224 20.02 27.09 23.40
C THR A 224 21.17 27.26 22.43
N GLU A 225 21.31 28.47 21.89
CA GLU A 225 22.37 28.84 20.95
C GLU A 225 23.40 29.71 21.67
N ARG A 226 24.66 29.31 21.60
CA ARG A 226 25.77 30.09 22.14
C ARG A 226 26.76 30.36 21.01
N THR A 227 26.82 31.61 20.56
CA THR A 227 27.82 32.04 19.58
C THR A 227 29.13 32.39 20.30
N ILE A 228 30.20 31.70 19.94
CA ILE A 228 31.54 31.93 20.46
C ILE A 228 32.40 32.45 19.32
N LYS A 229 33.07 33.59 19.55
CA LYS A 229 34.09 34.09 18.62
C LYS A 229 35.38 33.32 18.86
N LYS A 230 35.85 32.59 17.84
CA LYS A 230 37.12 31.87 17.87
C LYS A 230 38.09 32.53 16.89
N THR A 231 39.37 32.52 17.26
CA THR A 231 40.44 33.02 16.41
C THR A 231 41.22 31.82 15.86
N ALA A 232 41.21 31.66 14.54
CA ALA A 232 42.01 30.64 13.86
C ALA A 232 43.51 30.98 13.89
N ALA A 233 44.36 29.99 13.64
CA ALA A 233 45.77 30.21 13.36
C ALA A 233 45.91 31.20 12.19
N GLY A 234 46.62 32.31 12.40
CA GLY A 234 46.73 33.41 11.44
C GLY A 234 45.87 34.64 11.74
N GLY A 235 45.16 34.68 12.87
CA GLY A 235 44.45 35.89 13.33
C GLY A 235 43.06 36.09 12.73
N VAL A 236 42.56 35.14 11.93
CA VAL A 236 41.20 35.18 11.36
C VAL A 236 40.18 34.89 12.46
N VAL A 237 39.31 35.86 12.75
CA VAL A 237 38.21 35.70 13.70
C VAL A 237 37.00 35.12 12.96
N TYR A 238 36.46 34.01 13.47
CA TYR A 238 35.22 33.42 12.99
C TYR A 238 34.24 33.22 14.14
N GLU A 239 32.95 33.25 13.83
CA GLU A 239 31.88 32.96 14.79
C GLU A 239 31.49 31.49 14.66
N GLU A 240 31.48 30.77 15.78
CA GLU A 240 30.99 29.40 15.85
C GLU A 240 29.78 29.34 16.80
N THR A 241 28.66 28.83 16.30
CA THR A 241 27.44 28.63 17.11
C THR A 241 27.42 27.21 17.65
N GLU A 242 27.54 27.09 18.98
CA GLU A 242 27.30 25.84 19.70
C GLU A 242 25.82 25.70 20.05
N TYR A 243 25.31 24.47 19.89
CA TYR A 243 23.90 24.14 20.14
C TYR A 243 23.81 23.15 21.29
N THR A 244 23.04 23.51 22.32
CA THR A 244 22.82 22.63 23.48
C THR A 244 21.32 22.41 23.67
N LEU A 245 20.90 21.16 23.83
CA LEU A 245 19.49 20.86 24.10
C LEU A 245 19.18 21.04 25.59
N THR A 246 18.06 21.69 25.89
CA THR A 246 17.62 21.92 27.28
C THR A 246 17.01 20.68 27.93
N LYS A 247 16.67 19.66 27.12
CA LYS A 247 16.11 18.37 27.54
C LYS A 247 16.76 17.23 26.76
N PRO A 248 16.73 15.98 27.25
CA PRO A 248 17.19 14.83 26.49
C PRO A 248 16.44 14.70 25.16
N PHE A 249 17.16 14.43 24.07
CA PHE A 249 16.60 14.32 22.72
C PHE A 249 15.35 13.42 22.64
N ALA A 250 15.42 12.24 23.27
CA ALA A 250 14.32 11.28 23.30
C ALA A 250 13.04 11.83 23.97
N VAL A 251 13.18 12.71 24.95
CA VAL A 251 12.03 13.37 25.61
C VAL A 251 11.42 14.42 24.70
N ILE A 252 12.24 15.20 24.00
CA ILE A 252 11.78 16.24 23.06
C ILE A 252 11.00 15.58 21.90
N VAL A 253 11.59 14.56 21.27
CA VAL A 253 10.95 13.82 20.16
C VAL A 253 9.71 13.07 20.65
N GLY A 254 9.77 12.42 21.81
CA GLY A 254 8.63 11.69 22.35
C GLY A 254 7.45 12.58 22.70
N ASN A 255 7.69 13.82 23.14
CA ASN A 255 6.64 14.82 23.32
C ASN A 255 6.04 15.24 21.98
N ALA A 256 6.88 15.51 20.96
CA ALA A 256 6.39 15.83 19.61
C ALA A 256 5.44 14.77 19.06
N VAL A 257 5.80 13.49 19.20
CA VAL A 257 4.94 12.38 18.76
C VAL A 257 3.64 12.32 19.57
N ALA A 258 3.71 12.46 20.90
CA ALA A 258 2.53 12.45 21.76
C ALA A 258 1.56 13.61 21.45
N ASP A 259 2.11 14.80 21.22
CA ASP A 259 1.34 16.01 20.88
C ASP A 259 0.63 15.85 19.52
N SER A 260 1.31 15.23 18.54
CA SER A 260 0.71 14.94 17.23
C SER A 260 -0.40 13.90 17.33
N LEU A 261 -0.21 12.83 18.10
CA LEU A 261 -1.22 11.78 18.32
C LEU A 261 -2.47 12.33 19.04
N ALA A 262 -2.28 13.11 20.10
CA ALA A 262 -3.39 13.69 20.86
C ALA A 262 -4.25 14.64 20.01
N ARG A 263 -3.63 15.35 19.06
CA ARG A 263 -4.35 16.25 18.15
C ARG A 263 -5.11 15.49 17.06
N SER A 264 -4.50 14.44 16.50
CA SER A 264 -5.14 13.56 15.52
C SER A 264 -6.46 12.98 16.04
N ILE A 265 -6.50 12.56 17.31
CA ILE A 265 -7.70 11.99 17.96
C ILE A 265 -8.79 13.05 18.19
N ASN A 266 -8.41 14.31 18.42
CA ASN A 266 -9.36 15.40 18.70
C ASN A 266 -9.89 16.10 17.44
N THR A 267 -9.28 15.90 16.27
CA THR A 267 -9.74 16.48 14.99
C THR A 267 -10.48 15.48 14.11
N SER A 268 -10.66 14.23 14.56
CA SER A 268 -11.35 13.16 13.82
C SER A 268 -12.84 13.02 14.16
N PHE A 269 -13.49 14.09 14.62
CA PHE A 269 -14.94 14.17 14.86
C PHE A 269 -15.57 15.29 14.03
#